data_AF-A0A960TVQ5-F1
#
_entry.id   AF-A0A960TVQ5-F1
#
_cell.length_a   1.000
_cell.length_b   1.000
_cell.length_c   1.000
_cell.angle_alpha   90.00
_cell.angle_beta   90.00
_cell.angle_gamma   90.00
#
_symmetry.space_group_name_H-M   'P 1'
#
loop_
_entity.id
_entity.type
_entity.pdbx_description
1 polymer ?
#
loop_
_entity_poly.entity_id
_entity_poly.type
_entity_poly.pdbx_seq_one_letter_code
_entity_poly.pdbx_strand_id
1 'polypeptide(L)'
;MQAITPADVLRSGGNGVDEAAIFWRLRVPRVLLAFLAGASLSLGGMIFQAVFRNDLATPFTLGVSSGAALGATLSLRLGLTFSLLGLDGPTLFALLGALLSMAVVQGLAARR
;
A
#
# COMPACT_ATOMS: atom_id res chain seq x y z
N MET A 1 -11.48 -27.19 25.64
CA MET A 1 -11.22 -25.93 24.92
C MET A 1 -10.91 -24.86 25.96
N GLN A 2 -9.64 -24.60 26.25
CA GLN A 2 -9.27 -23.55 27.20
C GLN A 2 -9.57 -22.20 26.57
N ALA A 3 -10.46 -21.42 27.18
CA ALA A 3 -10.77 -20.07 26.77
C ALA A 3 -9.61 -19.15 27.18
N ILE A 4 -8.74 -18.81 26.24
CA ILE A 4 -7.66 -17.86 26.45
C ILE A 4 -8.30 -16.48 26.56
N THR A 5 -8.11 -15.80 27.70
CA THR A 5 -8.71 -14.49 27.94
C THR A 5 -7.98 -13.39 27.14
N PRO A 6 -8.66 -12.32 26.67
CA PRO A 6 -8.03 -11.22 25.92
C PRO A 6 -6.86 -10.57 26.67
N ALA A 7 -6.90 -10.61 28.01
CA ALA A 7 -5.84 -10.14 28.88
C ALA A 7 -4.52 -10.93 28.71
N ASP A 8 -4.58 -12.22 28.37
CA ASP A 8 -3.40 -13.06 28.21
C ASP A 8 -2.72 -12.83 26.86
N VAL A 9 -3.52 -12.56 25.81
CA VAL A 9 -3.01 -12.15 24.48
C VAL A 9 -2.32 -10.79 24.55
N LEU A 10 -2.86 -9.87 25.35
CA LEU A 10 -2.27 -8.55 25.56
C LEU A 10 -0.97 -8.64 26.40
N ARG A 11 -0.95 -9.47 27.45
CA ARG A 11 0.20 -9.64 28.34
C ARG A 11 1.36 -10.43 27.72
N SER A 12 1.10 -11.36 26.80
CA SER A 12 2.17 -12.18 26.20
C SER A 12 3.06 -11.39 25.23
N GLY A 13 2.62 -10.20 24.77
CA GLY A 13 3.41 -9.32 23.91
C GLY A 13 3.87 -9.96 22.59
N GLY A 14 3.23 -11.05 22.16
CA GLY A 14 3.62 -11.83 20.97
C GLY A 14 4.66 -12.93 21.23
N ASN A 15 5.10 -13.14 22.47
CA ASN A 15 6.10 -14.15 22.85
C ASN A 15 5.50 -15.45 23.45
N GLY A 16 4.16 -15.53 23.58
CA GLY A 16 3.43 -16.74 24.02
C GLY A 16 2.55 -17.33 22.90
N VAL A 17 1.98 -18.52 23.16
CA VAL A 17 1.01 -19.34 22.39
C VAL A 17 0.60 -18.84 20.99
N ASP A 18 0.56 -19.74 20.01
CA ASP A 18 0.32 -19.46 18.58
C ASP A 18 -0.77 -18.40 18.31
N GLU A 19 -1.89 -18.37 19.06
CA GLU A 19 -2.92 -17.34 18.89
C GLU A 19 -2.46 -15.90 19.19
N ALA A 20 -1.64 -15.70 20.22
CA ALA A 20 -1.12 -14.37 20.56
C ALA A 20 -0.06 -13.89 19.57
N ALA A 21 0.77 -14.81 19.05
CA ALA A 21 1.69 -14.52 17.97
C ALA A 21 0.96 -14.13 16.67
N ILE A 22 -0.14 -14.82 16.32
CA ILE A 22 -0.98 -14.45 15.16
C ILE A 22 -1.59 -13.05 15.33
N PHE A 23 -2.09 -12.73 16.52
CA PHE A 23 -2.66 -11.40 16.79
C PHE A 23 -1.60 -10.30 16.59
N TRP A 24 -0.45 -10.41 17.26
CA TRP A 24 0.58 -9.37 17.24
C TRP A 24 1.42 -9.31 15.97
N ARG A 25 1.73 -10.45 15.34
CA ARG A 25 2.61 -10.50 14.14
C ARG A 25 1.85 -10.44 12.82
N LEU A 26 0.56 -10.81 12.82
CA LEU A 26 -0.22 -10.88 11.58
C LEU A 26 -1.36 -9.85 11.55
N ARG A 27 -2.19 -9.77 12.61
CA ARG A 27 -3.38 -8.91 12.61
C ARG A 27 -3.05 -7.45 12.86
N VAL A 28 -2.28 -7.16 13.92
CA VAL A 28 -1.93 -5.78 14.29
C VAL A 28 -1.22 -5.03 13.15
N PRO A 29 -0.17 -5.58 12.51
CA PRO A 29 0.50 -4.89 11.40
C PRO A 29 -0.43 -4.67 10.21
N ARG A 30 -1.31 -5.64 9.92
CA ARG A 30 -2.25 -5.54 8.79
C ARG A 30 -3.33 -4.47 9.01
N VAL A 31 -3.85 -4.36 10.23
CA VAL A 31 -4.82 -3.30 10.57
C VAL A 31 -4.18 -1.91 10.51
N LEU A 32 -2.94 -1.78 11.00
CA LEU A 32 -2.19 -0.52 10.90
C LEU A 32 -1.93 -0.14 9.44
N LEU A 33 -1.49 -1.09 8.60
CA LEU A 33 -1.31 -0.85 7.17
C LEU A 33 -2.62 -0.46 6.48
N ALA A 34 -3.74 -1.14 6.79
CA ALA A 34 -5.05 -0.79 6.24
C ALA A 34 -5.50 0.62 6.65
N PHE A 35 -5.27 1.00 7.91
CA PHE A 35 -5.56 2.34 8.41
C PHE A 35 -4.73 3.41 7.69
N LEU A 36 -3.41 3.19 7.58
CA LEU A 36 -2.50 4.13 6.89
C LEU A 36 -2.81 4.25 5.41
N ALA A 37 -3.09 3.13 4.73
CA ALA A 37 -3.50 3.13 3.33
C ALA A 37 -4.82 3.88 3.12
N GLY A 38 -5.83 3.62 3.97
CA GLY A 38 -7.12 4.32 3.94
C GLY A 38 -6.97 5.82 4.16
N ALA A 39 -6.21 6.23 5.18
CA ALA A 39 -5.94 7.64 5.46
C ALA A 39 -5.24 8.33 4.27
N SER A 40 -4.26 7.67 3.65
CA SER A 40 -3.55 8.19 2.48
C SER A 40 -4.48 8.36 1.27
N LEU A 41 -5.37 7.41 1.02
CA LEU A 41 -6.36 7.48 -0.06
C LEU A 41 -7.39 8.59 0.18
N SER A 42 -7.87 8.75 1.41
CA SER A 42 -8.80 9.82 1.78
C SER A 42 -8.17 11.20 1.62
N LEU A 43 -6.93 11.39 2.08
CA LEU A 43 -6.20 12.64 1.89
C LEU A 43 -5.92 12.93 0.41
N GLY A 44 -5.49 11.92 -0.35
CA GLY A 44 -5.31 12.06 -1.80
C GLY A 44 -6.60 12.45 -2.52
N GLY A 45 -7.72 11.81 -2.17
CA GLY A 45 -9.05 12.16 -2.69
C GLY A 45 -9.43 13.60 -2.37
N MET A 46 -9.32 14.01 -1.10
CA MET A 46 -9.61 15.36 -0.65
C MET A 46 -8.77 16.42 -1.38
N ILE A 47 -7.46 16.18 -1.54
CA ILE A 47 -6.56 17.11 -2.24
C ILE A 47 -6.99 17.28 -3.70
N PHE A 48 -7.28 16.18 -4.41
CA PHE A 48 -7.73 16.23 -5.79
C PHE A 48 -9.08 16.94 -5.93
N GLN A 49 -10.05 16.60 -5.09
CA GLN A 49 -11.36 17.26 -5.08
C GLN A 49 -11.22 18.77 -4.82
N ALA A 50 -10.35 19.18 -3.89
CA ALA A 50 -10.11 20.58 -3.57
C ALA A 50 -9.41 21.36 -4.70
N VAL A 51 -8.40 20.76 -5.34
CA VAL A 51 -7.67 21.38 -6.46
C VAL A 51 -8.57 21.62 -7.67
N PHE A 52 -9.38 20.61 -8.03
CA PHE A 52 -10.28 20.68 -9.17
C PHE A 52 -11.64 21.32 -8.84
N ARG A 53 -11.91 21.57 -7.55
CA ARG A 53 -13.22 22.01 -7.03
C ARG A 53 -14.36 21.16 -7.60
N ASN A 54 -14.12 19.85 -7.68
CA ASN A 54 -15.00 18.89 -8.32
C ASN A 54 -15.02 17.61 -7.49
N ASP A 55 -16.16 17.32 -6.87
CA ASP A 55 -16.34 16.17 -5.98
C ASP A 55 -16.23 14.81 -6.70
N LEU A 56 -16.31 14.81 -8.05
CA LEU A 56 -16.08 13.63 -8.89
C LEU A 56 -14.60 13.42 -9.26
N ALA A 57 -13.71 14.37 -8.97
CA ALA A 57 -12.29 14.23 -9.27
C ALA A 57 -11.64 13.21 -8.34
N THR A 58 -10.89 12.25 -8.90
CA THR A 58 -10.18 11.23 -8.13
C THR A 58 -8.70 11.14 -8.55
N PRO A 59 -7.79 10.84 -7.60
CA PRO A 59 -6.35 10.73 -7.86
C PRO A 59 -6.00 9.59 -8.84
N PHE A 60 -6.91 8.64 -9.05
CA PHE A 60 -6.72 7.51 -9.98
C PHE A 60 -6.62 7.94 -11.44
N THR A 61 -7.04 9.16 -11.77
CA THR A 61 -7.02 9.70 -13.14
C THR A 61 -5.63 9.99 -13.69
N LEU A 62 -4.59 10.11 -12.84
CA LEU A 62 -3.20 10.36 -13.27
C LEU A 62 -2.43 9.11 -13.74
N GLY A 63 -3.10 7.96 -13.87
CA GLY A 63 -2.46 6.72 -14.33
C GLY A 63 -1.56 6.03 -13.28
N VAL A 64 -1.54 6.52 -12.04
CA VAL A 64 -0.71 5.95 -10.95
C VAL A 64 -1.04 4.47 -10.70
N SER A 65 -2.33 4.11 -10.69
CA SER A 65 -2.77 2.74 -10.41
C SER A 65 -2.45 1.76 -11.55
N SER A 66 -2.62 2.18 -12.80
CA SER A 66 -2.29 1.35 -13.97
C SER A 66 -0.78 1.21 -14.14
N GLY A 67 -0.01 2.28 -13.91
CA GLY A 67 1.45 2.24 -13.86
C GLY A 67 1.99 1.29 -12.79
N ALA A 68 1.41 1.33 -11.59
CA ALA A 68 1.77 0.40 -10.51
C ALA A 68 1.49 -1.06 -10.87
N ALA A 69 0.30 -1.34 -11.40
CA ALA A 69 -0.09 -2.68 -11.80
C ALA A 69 0.81 -3.23 -12.92
N LEU A 70 1.16 -2.39 -13.91
CA LEU A 70 2.09 -2.76 -14.98
C LEU A 70 3.48 -3.09 -14.43
N GLY A 71 4.02 -2.24 -13.56
CA GLY A 71 5.32 -2.45 -12.93
C GLY A 71 5.37 -3.75 -12.12
N ALA A 72 4.40 -3.96 -11.23
CA ALA A 72 4.29 -5.19 -10.44
C ALA A 72 4.23 -6.44 -11.33
N THR A 73 3.37 -6.41 -12.35
CA THR A 73 3.19 -7.54 -13.29
C THR A 73 4.47 -7.81 -14.07
N LEU A 74 5.20 -6.77 -14.48
CA LEU A 74 6.46 -6.91 -15.19
C LEU A 74 7.53 -7.57 -14.30
N SER A 75 7.63 -7.18 -13.03
CA SER A 75 8.53 -7.83 -12.07
C SER A 75 8.21 -9.31 -11.87
N LEU A 76 6.92 -9.64 -11.75
CA LEU A 76 6.47 -11.03 -11.60
C LEU A 76 6.76 -11.85 -12.86
N ARG A 77 6.53 -11.28 -14.05
CA ARG A 77 6.78 -11.95 -15.34
C ARG A 77 8.26 -12.17 -15.62
N LEU A 78 9.10 -11.21 -15.26
CA LEU A 78 10.56 -11.29 -15.42
C LEU A 78 11.22 -12.16 -14.33
N GLY A 79 10.46 -12.64 -13.33
CA GLY A 79 11.00 -13.46 -12.25
C GLY A 79 11.96 -12.71 -11.33
N LEU A 80 11.85 -11.38 -11.25
CA LEU A 80 12.75 -10.55 -10.47
C LEU A 80 12.46 -10.74 -8.98
N THR A 81 13.23 -11.62 -8.37
CA THR A 81 13.12 -12.05 -6.97
C THR A 81 14.33 -11.56 -6.20
N PHE A 82 14.45 -10.23 -6.10
CA PHE A 82 15.41 -9.60 -5.21
C PHE A 82 14.67 -8.80 -4.14
N SER A 83 15.28 -8.67 -2.97
CA SER A 83 14.81 -7.82 -1.88
C SER A 83 15.83 -6.72 -1.66
N LEU A 84 15.39 -5.47 -1.70
CA LEU A 84 16.23 -4.31 -1.44
C LEU A 84 15.57 -3.48 -0.33
N LEU A 85 16.32 -3.15 0.72
CA LEU A 85 15.80 -2.43 1.90
C LEU A 85 14.60 -3.11 2.59
N GLY A 86 14.45 -4.43 2.45
CA GLY A 86 13.30 -5.18 2.98
C GLY A 86 12.02 -5.04 2.15
N LEU A 87 12.11 -4.46 0.94
CA LEU A 87 11.02 -4.42 -0.04
C LEU A 87 11.26 -5.46 -1.13
N ASP A 88 10.21 -6.21 -1.45
CA ASP A 88 10.26 -7.21 -2.51
C ASP A 88 10.27 -6.56 -3.90
N GLY A 89 10.90 -7.23 -4.87
CA GLY A 89 10.96 -6.81 -6.27
C GLY A 89 9.63 -6.28 -6.85
N PRO A 90 8.49 -7.00 -6.69
CA PRO A 90 7.20 -6.53 -7.19
C PRO A 90 6.77 -5.19 -6.61
N THR A 91 7.05 -4.94 -5.33
CA THR A 91 6.70 -3.68 -4.64
C THR A 91 7.52 -2.51 -5.18
N LEU A 92 8.82 -2.72 -5.40
CA LEU A 92 9.71 -1.70 -5.96
C LEU A 92 9.33 -1.37 -7.40
N PHE A 93 9.08 -2.38 -8.23
CA PHE A 93 8.65 -2.17 -9.60
C PHE A 93 7.26 -1.54 -9.69
N ALA A 94 6.34 -1.86 -8.79
CA ALA A 94 5.05 -1.17 -8.70
C ALA A 94 5.24 0.33 -8.41
N LEU A 95 6.09 0.68 -7.45
CA LEU A 95 6.39 2.07 -7.13
C LEU A 95 7.03 2.80 -8.33
N LEU A 96 8.02 2.18 -8.97
CA LEU A 96 8.68 2.73 -10.16
C LEU A 96 7.71 2.91 -11.32
N GLY A 97 6.84 1.93 -11.59
CA GLY A 97 5.83 2.01 -12.63
C GLY A 97 4.81 3.11 -12.38
N ALA A 98 4.39 3.30 -11.13
CA ALA A 98 3.50 4.38 -10.71
C ALA A 98 4.12 5.76 -10.94
N LEU A 99 5.37 5.95 -10.47
CA LEU A 99 6.12 7.21 -10.62
C LEU A 99 6.39 7.54 -12.09
N LEU A 100 6.77 6.53 -12.89
CA LEU A 100 7.00 6.69 -14.32
C LEU A 100 5.72 7.13 -15.05
N SER A 101 4.59 6.49 -14.77
CA SER A 101 3.31 6.88 -15.38
C SER A 101 2.95 8.32 -15.03
N MET A 102 3.09 8.72 -13.76
CA MET A 102 2.78 10.08 -13.34
C MET A 102 3.73 11.11 -13.98
N ALA A 103 5.03 10.79 -14.08
CA ALA A 103 6.01 11.64 -14.75
C ALA A 103 5.71 11.81 -16.25
N VAL A 104 5.26 10.75 -16.93
CA VAL A 104 4.87 10.81 -18.34
C VAL A 104 3.63 11.70 -18.53
N VAL A 105 2.59 11.53 -17.70
CA VAL A 105 1.37 12.35 -17.78
C VAL A 105 1.69 13.82 -17.53
N GLN A 106 2.44 14.13 -16.47
CA GLN A 106 2.83 15.51 -16.15
C GLN A 106 3.75 16.11 -17.23
N GLY A 107 4.68 15.33 -17.78
CA GLY A 107 5.56 15.76 -18.85
C GLY A 107 4.83 16.04 -20.16
N LEU A 108 3.75 15.30 -20.45
CA LEU A 108 2.90 15.57 -21.61
C LEU A 108 1.99 16.79 -21.37
N ALA A 109 1.44 16.93 -20.16
CA ALA A 109 0.60 18.06 -19.79
C ALA A 109 1.39 19.39 -19.79
N ALA A 110 2.62 19.39 -19.29
CA ALA A 110 3.49 20.57 -19.23
C ALA A 110 4.08 21.00 -20.59
N ARG A 111 3.86 20.20 -21.65
CA ARG A 111 4.22 20.56 -23.04
C ARG A 111 3.13 21.34 -23.77
N ARG A 112 2.01 21.63 -23.10
CA ARG A 112 0.97 22.57 -23.54
C ARG A 112 1.05 23.84 -22.71
#